data_AF-N8UXU6-F1
#
_entry.id   AF-N8UXU6-F1
#
_cell.length_a   1.000
_cell.length_b   1.000
_cell.length_c   1.000
_cell.angle_alpha   90.00
_cell.angle_beta   90.00
_cell.angle_gamma   90.00
#
_symmetry.space_group_name_H-M   'P 1'
#
loop_
_entity.id
_entity.type
_entity.pdbx_description
1 polymer ?
#
loop_
_entity_poly.entity_id
_entity_poly.type
_entity_poly.pdbx_seq_one_letter_code
_entity_poly.pdbx_strand_id
1 'polypeptide(L)' 'MRKELRAKIIQVCDEKIAKKGSQVGLSFYAFFANKNDDPERLMEAAQWWIMENRLDHFEKATKIKALILSQSTQENT' A
#
# COMPACT_ATOMS: atom_id res chain seq x y z
N MET A 1 -3.04 1.36 10.60
CA MET A 1 -3.82 1.29 9.34
C MET A 1 -4.90 0.22 9.44
N ARG A 2 -6.13 0.51 9.04
CA ARG A 2 -7.29 -0.39 9.04
C ARG A 2 -7.05 -1.65 8.18
N LYS A 3 -7.59 -2.79 8.63
CA LYS A 3 -7.43 -4.09 7.97
C LYS A 3 -7.87 -4.09 6.51
N GLU A 4 -8.96 -3.40 6.19
CA GLU A 4 -9.49 -3.29 4.82
C GLU A 4 -8.54 -2.55 3.87
N LEU A 5 -7.88 -1.48 4.34
CA LEU A 5 -6.89 -0.76 3.54
C LEU A 5 -5.64 -1.63 3.32
N ARG A 6 -5.18 -2.36 4.35
CA ARG A 6 -4.07 -3.32 4.21
C ARG A 6 -4.38 -4.41 3.17
N ALA A 7 -5.56 -5.02 3.24
CA ALA A 7 -6.00 -6.03 2.27
C ALA A 7 -6.03 -5.47 0.84
N LYS A 8 -6.55 -4.25 0.67
CA LYS A 8 -6.58 -3.56 -0.64
C LYS A 8 -5.18 -3.31 -1.19
N ILE A 9 -4.24 -2.87 -0.34
CA ILE A 9 -2.85 -2.64 -0.74
C ILE A 9 -2.22 -3.95 -1.24
N ILE A 10 -2.38 -5.04 -0.49
CA ILE A 10 -1.85 -6.37 -0.90
C ILE A 10 -2.43 -6.78 -2.24
N GLN A 11 -3.76 -6.71 -2.41
CA GLN A 11 -4.44 -7.06 -3.66
C GLN A 11 -3.87 -6.26 -4.84
N VAL A 12 -3.74 -4.94 -4.70
CA VAL A 12 -3.22 -4.08 -5.77
C VAL A 12 -1.75 -4.40 -6.07
N CYS A 13 -0.92 -4.63 -5.05
CA CYS A 13 0.46 -5.05 -5.26
C CYS A 13 0.54 -6.36 -6.07
N ASP A 14 -0.25 -7.36 -5.71
CA ASP A 14 -0.29 -8.65 -6.40
C ASP A 14 -0.75 -8.53 -7.85
N GLU A 15 -1.83 -7.78 -8.09
CA GLU A 15 -2.32 -7.52 -9.45
C GLU A 15 -1.27 -6.82 -10.31
N LYS A 16 -0.54 -5.84 -9.76
CA LYS A 16 0.47 -5.07 -10.50
C LYS A 16 1.71 -5.92 -10.75
N ILE A 17 2.15 -6.73 -9.79
CA ILE A 17 3.28 -7.66 -9.95
C ILE A 17 2.95 -8.69 -11.03
N ALA A 18 1.75 -9.29 -11.01
CA ALA A 18 1.34 -10.26 -12.01
C ALA A 18 1.31 -9.66 -13.43
N LYS A 19 0.87 -8.41 -13.57
CA LYS A 19 0.74 -7.73 -14.87
C LYS A 19 2.03 -7.10 -15.39
N LYS A 20 2.91 -6.60 -14.51
CA LYS A 20 4.05 -5.75 -14.87
C LYS A 20 5.40 -6.28 -14.36
N GLY A 21 5.42 -7.39 -13.64
CA GLY A 21 6.62 -7.97 -13.05
C GLY A 21 6.98 -7.39 -11.68
N SER A 22 7.90 -8.08 -11.00
CA SER A 22 8.30 -7.79 -9.61
C SER A 22 9.01 -6.45 -9.39
N GLN A 23 9.47 -5.81 -10.45
CA GLN A 23 10.15 -4.50 -10.40
C GLN A 23 9.17 -3.32 -10.54
N VAL A 24 7.87 -3.56 -10.64
CA VAL A 24 6.89 -2.48 -10.80
C VAL A 24 6.90 -1.54 -9.60
N GLY A 25 7.08 -0.25 -9.89
CA GLY A 25 6.96 0.84 -8.92
C GLY A 25 5.51 1.33 -8.80
N LEU A 26 5.06 1.58 -7.58
CA LEU A 26 3.73 2.11 -7.26
C LEU A 26 3.86 3.31 -6.33
N SER A 27 2.93 4.26 -6.46
CA SER A 27 2.67 5.30 -5.46
C SER A 27 1.42 4.91 -4.65
N PHE A 28 1.20 5.51 -3.48
CA PHE A 28 0.00 5.22 -2.68
C PHE A 28 -1.32 5.55 -3.41
N TYR A 29 -1.29 6.44 -4.40
CA TYR A 29 -2.44 6.72 -5.27
C TYR A 29 -2.91 5.48 -6.03
N ALA A 30 -2.05 4.50 -6.27
CA ALA A 30 -2.39 3.28 -7.00
C ALA A 30 -3.46 2.42 -6.29
N PHE A 31 -3.72 2.66 -5.00
CA PHE A 31 -4.71 1.92 -4.22
C PHE A 31 -6.15 2.41 -4.42
N PHE A 32 -6.34 3.54 -5.11
CA PHE A 32 -7.61 4.23 -5.26
C PHE A 32 -7.99 4.33 -6.74
N ALA A 33 -9.29 4.17 -7.04
CA ALA A 33 -9.80 4.41 -8.39
C ALA A 33 -9.88 5.91 -8.69
N ASN A 34 -10.27 6.70 -7.70
CA ASN A 34 -10.26 8.16 -7.71
C ASN A 34 -9.92 8.67 -6.30
N LYS A 35 -9.10 9.71 -6.22
CA LYS A 35 -8.62 10.33 -4.97
C LYS A 35 -9.74 10.96 -4.13
N ASN A 36 -10.88 11.26 -4.73
CA ASN A 36 -11.99 11.95 -4.06
C ASN A 36 -13.08 11.00 -3.54
N ASP A 37 -13.04 9.71 -3.87
CA ASP A 37 -14.11 8.77 -3.50
C ASP A 37 -14.09 8.45 -2.00
N ASP A 38 -12.89 8.40 -1.42
CA ASP A 38 -12.67 8.12 0.01
C ASP A 38 -11.43 8.91 0.49
N PRO A 39 -11.60 10.22 0.77
CA PRO A 39 -10.50 11.09 1.14
C PRO A 39 -9.86 10.69 2.49
N GLU A 40 -10.64 10.14 3.43
CA GLU A 40 -10.10 9.67 4.72
C GLU A 40 -9.15 8.49 4.51
N ARG A 41 -9.52 7.53 3.68
CA ARG A 41 -8.66 6.39 3.36
C ARG A 41 -7.42 6.80 2.55
N LEU A 42 -7.55 7.81 1.69
CA LEU A 42 -6.38 8.41 1.01
C LEU A 42 -5.41 9.00 2.03
N MET A 43 -5.90 9.80 2.97
CA MET A 43 -5.07 10.42 4.01
C MET A 43 -4.43 9.38 4.92
N GLU A 44 -5.16 8.31 5.26
CA GLU A 44 -4.62 7.18 6.01
C GLU A 44 -3.48 6.47 5.26
N ALA A 45 -3.65 6.21 3.96
CA ALA A 45 -2.60 5.63 3.12
C ALA A 45 -1.38 6.57 3.02
N ALA A 46 -1.61 7.88 2.87
CA ALA A 46 -0.56 8.89 2.79
C ALA A 46 0.22 9.01 4.11
N GLN A 47 -0.45 9.00 5.26
CA GLN A 47 0.18 9.00 6.58
C GLN A 47 1.12 7.80 6.74
N TRP A 48 0.63 6.60 6.45
CA TRP A 48 1.44 5.38 6.52
C TRP A 48 2.64 5.43 5.57
N TRP A 49 2.43 5.94 4.34
CA TRP A 49 3.45 6.01 3.31
C TRP A 49 4.57 7.00 3.65
N ILE A 50 4.17 8.24 3.96
CA ILE A 50 5.08 9.39 4.08
C ILE A 50 5.65 9.50 5.50
N MET A 51 4.79 9.38 6.52
CA MET A 51 5.20 9.68 7.89
C MET A 51 5.79 8.45 8.58
N GLU A 52 5.11 7.31 8.49
CA GLU A 52 5.51 6.09 9.20
C GLU A 52 6.67 5.38 8.50
N ASN A 53 6.56 5.15 7.19
CA ASN A 53 7.54 4.37 6.43
C ASN A 53 8.52 5.21 5.62
N ARG A 54 8.27 6.51 5.47
CA ARG A 54 9.13 7.48 4.74
C ARG A 54 9.52 6.98 3.35
N LEU A 55 8.55 6.43 2.65
CA LEU A 55 8.71 5.87 1.31
C LEU A 55 8.87 6.99 0.27
N ASP A 56 9.63 6.72 -0.77
CA ASP A 56 9.78 7.63 -1.91
C ASP A 56 8.47 7.78 -2.69
N HIS A 57 8.44 8.68 -3.68
CA HIS A 57 7.24 8.90 -4.51
C HIS A 57 6.76 7.62 -5.20
N PHE A 58 7.69 6.74 -5.57
CA PHE A 58 7.42 5.39 -6.07
C PHE A 58 8.25 4.36 -5.31
N GLU A 59 7.62 3.25 -4.97
CA GLU A 59 8.27 2.11 -4.32
C GLU A 59 7.91 0.80 -5.00
N LYS A 60 8.79 -0.19 -4.91
CA LYS A 60 8.53 -1.51 -5.49
C LYS A 60 7.32 -2.16 -4.82
N ALA A 61 6.41 -2.70 -5.61
CA ALA A 61 5.22 -3.40 -5.10
C ALA A 61 5.56 -4.54 -4.12
N THR A 62 6.69 -5.22 -4.33
CA THR A 62 7.19 -6.27 -3.42
C THR A 62 7.59 -5.73 -2.04
N LYS A 63 8.24 -4.56 -1.99
CA LYS A 63 8.61 -3.87 -0.74
C LYS A 63 7.37 -3.44 0.02
N ILE A 64 6.41 -2.80 -0.65
CA ILE A 64 5.15 -2.34 -0.06
C ILE A 64 4.39 -3.53 0.55
N LYS A 65 4.22 -4.63 -0.21
CA LYS A 65 3.54 -5.84 0.27
C LYS A 65 4.22 -6.41 1.50
N ALA A 66 5.56 -6.49 1.52
CA ALA A 66 6.31 -7.01 2.67
C ALA A 66 6.07 -6.18 3.95
N LEU A 67 6.06 -4.85 3.84
CA LEU A 67 5.80 -3.95 4.98
C LEU A 67 4.38 -4.12 5.56
N ILE A 68 3.38 -4.36 4.72
CA ILE A 68 2.01 -4.60 5.20
C ILE A 68 1.87 -5.96 5.90
N LEU A 69 2.52 -6.99 5.34
CA LEU A 69 2.50 -8.34 5.92
C LEU A 69 3.22 -8.39 7.28
N SER A 70 4.33 -7.66 7.46
CA SER A 70 5.04 -7.61 8.74
C SER A 70 4.21 -6.94 9.86
N GLN A 71 3.45 -5.89 9.54
CA GLN A 71 2.55 -5.24 10.50
C GLN A 71 1.38 -6.14 10.92
N SER A 72 0.91 -7.01 10.03
CA SER A 72 -0.21 -7.91 10.32
C SER A 72 0.19 -9.03 11.29
N THR A 73 1.47 -9.40 11.30
CA THR A 73 2.02 -10.34 12.28
C THR A 73 2.15 -9.72 13.67
N GLN A 74 2.41 -8.40 13.76
CA GLN A 74 2.59 -7.70 15.04
C GLN A 74 1.27 -7.47 15.80
N GLU A 75 0.11 -7.50 15.14
CA GLU A 75 -1.20 -7.32 15.81
C GLU A 75 -1.79 -8.61 16.42
N ASN A 76 -1.19 -9.77 16.12
CA ASN A 76 -1.64 -11.08 16.60
C ASN A 76 -0.72 -11.66 17.70
N THR A 77 0.14 -10.84 18.31
CA THR A 77 1.04 -11.21 19.42
C THR A 77 0.83 -10.28 20.59
#